data_AF-A0A530L6N5-F1
#
_entry.id   AF-A0A530L6N5-F1
#
_cell.length_a   1.000
_cell.length_b   1.000
_cell.length_c   1.000
_cell.angle_alpha   90.00
_cell.angle_beta   90.00
_cell.angle_gamma   90.00
#
_symmetry.space_group_name_H-M   'P 1'
#
loop_
_entity.id
_entity.type
_entity.pdbx_description
1 polymer ?
#
loop_
_entity_poly.entity_id
_entity_poly.type
_entity_poly.pdbx_seq_one_letter_code
_entity_poly.pdbx_strand_id
1 'polypeptide(L)'
;VVLLALALPAFQITAGDWRTQGDFAVTFLDRYGNEIGQRGIIQRDSVPVDEMPDHVIKAVLATEDRRFFDHYGIDVLGLSRAIFENVRANSVVQGGS
;
A
#
# COMPACT_ATOMS: atom_id res chain seq x y z
N VAL A 1 9.53 22.81 2.05
CA VAL A 1 8.26 23.58 1.92
C VAL A 1 7.39 23.03 0.80
N VAL A 2 7.88 22.91 -0.45
CA VAL A 2 7.09 22.39 -1.59
C VAL A 2 6.66 20.93 -1.41
N LEU A 3 7.57 20.02 -1.02
CA LEU A 3 7.23 18.61 -0.77
C LEU A 3 6.17 18.46 0.34
N LEU A 4 6.28 19.26 1.40
CA LEU A 4 5.28 19.30 2.46
C LEU A 4 3.93 19.76 1.89
N ALA A 5 3.90 20.83 1.10
CA ALA A 5 2.68 21.34 0.47
C ALA A 5 2.00 20.32 -0.46
N LEU A 6 2.78 19.51 -1.20
CA LEU A 6 2.26 18.43 -2.04
C LEU A 6 1.75 17.23 -1.23
N ALA A 7 2.31 16.99 -0.05
CA ALA A 7 1.90 15.89 0.82
C ALA A 7 0.69 16.24 1.72
N LEU A 8 0.46 17.53 2.01
CA LEU A 8 -0.65 17.98 2.86
C LEU A 8 -2.04 17.44 2.43
N PRO A 9 -2.42 17.41 1.14
CA PRO A 9 -3.71 16.84 0.74
C PRO A 9 -3.83 15.36 1.11
N ALA A 10 -2.77 14.57 0.89
CA ALA A 10 -2.76 13.14 1.24
C ALA A 10 -2.87 12.94 2.76
N PHE A 11 -2.16 13.76 3.55
CA PHE A 11 -2.28 13.73 5.01
C PHE A 11 -3.64 14.19 5.51
N GLN A 12 -4.28 15.17 4.87
CA GLN A 12 -5.63 15.61 5.22
C GLN A 12 -6.68 14.54 4.92
N ILE A 13 -6.54 13.81 3.81
CA ILE A 13 -7.41 12.67 3.44
C ILE A 13 -7.26 11.52 4.44
N THR A 14 -6.07 11.35 5.04
CA THR A 14 -5.75 10.29 6.00
C THR A 14 -5.74 10.77 7.46
N ALA A 15 -6.13 12.03 7.73
CA ALA A 15 -6.13 12.62 9.07
C ALA A 15 -7.27 12.12 9.96
N GLY A 16 -8.30 11.50 9.37
CA GLY A 16 -9.30 10.73 10.12
C GLY A 16 -8.68 9.47 10.73
N ASP A 17 -9.33 8.91 11.74
CA ASP A 17 -8.88 7.65 12.35
C ASP A 17 -9.19 6.47 11.42
N TRP A 18 -8.34 6.31 10.40
CA TRP A 18 -8.38 5.24 9.42
C TRP A 18 -8.15 3.86 10.04
N ARG A 19 -7.64 3.81 11.28
CA ARG A 19 -7.46 2.58 12.05
C ARG A 19 -8.71 2.21 12.85
N THR A 20 -9.54 3.18 13.23
CA THR A 20 -10.81 2.95 13.94
C THR A 20 -12.03 3.03 13.03
N GLN A 21 -11.90 2.83 11.73
CA GLN A 21 -13.08 2.42 10.97
C GLN A 21 -13.44 1.04 11.53
N GLY A 22 -14.53 0.99 12.30
CA GLY A 22 -14.98 -0.18 13.06
C GLY A 22 -15.46 -1.29 12.13
N ASP A 23 -14.56 -1.79 11.29
CA ASP A 23 -14.80 -2.81 10.32
C ASP A 23 -14.49 -4.14 10.99
N PHE A 24 -15.49 -4.64 11.71
CA PHE A 24 -15.41 -5.93 12.37
C PHE A 24 -15.32 -7.04 11.31
N ALA A 25 -14.33 -7.92 11.46
CA ALA A 25 -14.32 -9.21 10.80
C ALA A 25 -15.15 -10.20 11.64
N VAL A 26 -16.14 -10.82 11.02
CA VAL A 26 -16.94 -11.89 11.63
C VAL A 26 -16.41 -13.23 11.12
N THR A 27 -15.93 -14.07 12.03
CA THR A 27 -15.48 -15.45 11.73
C THR A 27 -16.62 -16.42 11.99
N PHE A 28 -17.02 -17.18 10.97
CA PHE A 28 -18.04 -18.22 11.07
C PHE A 28 -17.37 -19.56 11.39
N LEU A 29 -17.81 -20.21 12.47
CA LEU A 29 -17.31 -21.51 12.90
C LEU A 29 -18.36 -22.61 12.70
N ASP A 30 -17.92 -23.84 12.44
CA ASP A 30 -18.76 -25.04 12.47
C ASP A 30 -19.04 -25.48 13.92
N ARG A 31 -19.89 -26.51 14.07
CA ARG A 31 -20.25 -27.08 15.38
C ARG A 31 -19.08 -27.70 16.17
N TYR A 32 -17.94 -27.90 15.53
CA TYR A 32 -16.71 -28.44 16.10
C TYR A 32 -15.66 -27.35 16.34
N GLY A 33 -15.96 -26.09 15.98
CA GLY A 33 -15.07 -24.95 16.13
C GLY A 33 -14.15 -24.69 14.92
N ASN A 34 -14.33 -25.39 13.79
CA ASN A 34 -13.54 -25.15 12.59
C ASN A 34 -14.05 -23.93 11.83
N GLU A 35 -13.15 -23.12 11.29
CA GLU A 35 -13.52 -21.95 10.49
C GLU A 35 -14.12 -22.34 9.13
N ILE A 36 -15.34 -21.87 8.86
CA ILE A 36 -16.05 -22.03 7.57
C ILE A 36 -15.79 -20.82 6.66
N GLY A 37 -15.58 -19.65 7.25
CA GLY A 37 -15.24 -18.45 6.50
C GLY A 37 -15.28 -17.19 7.34
N GLN A 38 -14.89 -16.08 6.72
CA GLN A 38 -14.83 -14.77 7.34
C GLN A 38 -15.51 -13.72 6.46
N ARG A 39 -16.13 -12.71 7.09
CA ARG A 39 -16.70 -11.56 6.38
C ARG A 39 -16.33 -10.26 7.09
N GLY A 40 -15.84 -9.29 6.32
CA GLY A 40 -15.40 -7.98 6.82
C GLY A 40 -14.02 -7.60 6.27
N ILE A 41 -13.48 -6.48 6.72
CA ILE A 41 -12.09 -6.12 6.42
C ILE A 41 -11.19 -7.01 7.25
N ILE A 42 -10.49 -7.94 6.58
CA ILE A 42 -9.57 -8.86 7.24
C ILE A 42 -8.29 -8.10 7.52
N GLN A 43 -8.12 -7.65 8.76
CA GLN A 43 -6.84 -7.20 9.24
C GLN A 43 -6.03 -8.46 9.61
N ARG A 44 -5.25 -8.96 8.65
CA ARG A 44 -4.36 -10.10 8.91
C ARG A 44 -3.22 -9.65 9.82
N ASP A 45 -2.74 -10.59 10.63
CA ASP A 45 -1.54 -10.38 11.41
C ASP A 45 -0.37 -10.01 10.49
N SER A 46 0.42 -9.05 10.94
CA SER A 46 1.64 -8.66 10.22
C SER A 46 2.65 -9.80 10.33
N VAL A 47 3.11 -10.30 9.18
CA VAL A 47 4.17 -11.31 9.12
C VAL A 47 5.52 -10.60 9.02
N PRO A 48 6.53 -10.99 9.81
CA PRO A 48 7.89 -10.49 9.66
C PRO A 48 8.42 -10.71 8.23
N VAL A 49 9.14 -9.73 7.68
CA VAL A 49 9.63 -9.80 6.28
C VAL A 49 10.64 -10.95 6.10
N ASP A 50 11.40 -11.27 7.13
CA ASP A 50 12.36 -12.37 7.18
C ASP A 50 11.71 -13.77 7.22
N GLU A 51 10.43 -13.86 7.58
CA GLU A 51 9.64 -15.08 7.48
C GLU A 51 8.98 -15.26 6.09
N MET A 52 9.00 -14.21 5.25
CA MET A 52 8.40 -14.27 3.93
C MET A 52 9.28 -15.05 2.94
N PRO A 53 8.68 -15.86 2.05
CA PRO A 53 9.44 -16.48 0.99
C PRO A 53 10.08 -15.42 0.08
N ASP A 54 11.37 -15.60 -0.23
CA ASP A 54 12.17 -14.74 -1.10
C ASP A 54 11.48 -14.27 -2.39
N HIS A 55 10.74 -15.18 -3.03
CA HIS A 55 10.06 -14.90 -4.29
C HIS A 55 8.90 -13.93 -4.14
N VAL A 56 8.25 -13.87 -2.97
CA VAL A 56 7.18 -12.91 -2.67
C VAL A 56 7.78 -11.51 -2.62
N ILE A 57 8.86 -11.33 -1.87
CA ILE A 57 9.57 -10.05 -1.77
C ILE A 57 10.03 -9.60 -3.17
N LYS A 58 10.68 -10.49 -3.92
CA LYS A 58 11.18 -10.19 -5.28
C LYS A 58 10.05 -9.85 -6.26
N ALA A 59 8.91 -10.53 -6.20
CA ALA A 59 7.77 -10.26 -7.08
C ALA A 59 7.14 -8.89 -6.81
N VAL A 60 7.00 -8.53 -5.53
CA VAL A 60 6.48 -7.20 -5.13
C VAL A 60 7.44 -6.10 -5.59
N LEU A 61 8.74 -6.25 -5.33
CA LEU A 61 9.75 -5.29 -5.79
C LEU A 61 9.75 -5.17 -7.32
N ALA A 62 9.65 -6.28 -8.06
CA ALA A 62 9.62 -6.22 -9.53
C ALA A 62 8.39 -5.49 -10.08
N THR A 63 7.25 -5.55 -9.38
CA THR A 63 5.96 -5.03 -9.85
C THR A 63 5.72 -3.58 -9.40
N GLU A 64 6.00 -3.29 -8.12
CA GLU A 64 5.65 -2.01 -7.49
C GLU A 64 6.81 -1.02 -7.51
N ASP A 65 8.02 -1.47 -7.17
CA ASP A 65 9.20 -0.62 -7.04
C ASP A 65 10.50 -1.43 -7.14
N ARG A 66 11.05 -1.45 -8.36
CA ARG A 66 12.26 -2.23 -8.67
C ARG A 66 13.53 -1.62 -8.07
N ARG A 67 13.48 -0.36 -7.64
CA ARG A 67 14.60 0.42 -7.10
C ARG A 67 14.40 0.77 -5.64
N PHE A 68 13.50 0.06 -4.96
CA PHE A 68 13.13 0.31 -3.58
C PHE A 68 14.34 0.48 -2.65
N PHE A 69 15.36 -0.37 -2.82
CA PHE A 69 16.59 -0.34 -2.01
C PHE A 69 17.64 0.69 -2.48
N ASP A 70 17.46 1.28 -3.65
CA ASP A 70 18.37 2.29 -4.21
C ASP A 70 18.03 3.71 -3.75
N HIS A 71 16.85 3.92 -3.14
CA HIS A 71 16.38 5.23 -2.71
C HIS A 71 15.86 5.25 -1.27
N TYR A 72 15.99 6.40 -0.61
CA TYR A 72 15.62 6.59 0.80
C TYR A 72 14.13 6.92 0.99
N GLY A 73 13.25 6.17 0.31
CA GLY A 73 11.79 6.27 0.41
C GLY A 73 11.11 7.20 -0.59
N ILE A 74 11.86 7.96 -1.40
CA ILE A 74 11.30 8.75 -2.51
C ILE A 74 12.12 8.47 -3.78
N ASP A 75 11.49 7.86 -4.78
CA ASP A 75 12.06 7.74 -6.12
C ASP A 75 11.88 9.05 -6.91
N VAL A 76 12.89 9.92 -6.88
CA VAL A 76 12.85 11.20 -7.62
C VAL A 76 12.74 10.97 -9.13
N LEU A 77 13.38 9.92 -9.65
CA LEU A 77 13.35 9.59 -11.07
C LEU A 77 11.97 9.03 -11.45
N GLY A 78 11.44 8.10 -10.67
CA GLY A 78 10.09 7.55 -10.81
C GLY A 78 9.03 8.65 -10.78
N LEU A 79 9.12 9.55 -9.81
CA LEU A 79 8.22 10.69 -9.65
C LEU A 79 8.28 11.64 -10.85
N SER A 80 9.48 12.02 -11.30
CA SER A 80 9.64 12.92 -12.45
C SER A 80 9.05 12.33 -13.74
N ARG A 81 9.27 11.04 -13.99
CA ARG A 81 8.67 10.29 -15.09
C ARG A 81 7.14 10.29 -14.99
N ALA A 82 6.61 10.00 -13.79
CA ALA A 82 5.17 9.96 -13.56
C ALA A 82 4.50 11.31 -13.81
N ILE A 83 5.11 12.40 -13.34
CA ILE A 83 4.62 13.76 -13.59
C ILE A 83 4.56 14.03 -15.10
N PHE A 84 5.63 13.69 -15.84
CA PHE A 84 5.69 13.92 -17.28
C PHE A 84 4.60 13.13 -18.04
N GLU A 85 4.44 11.84 -17.74
CA GLU A 85 3.43 11.00 -18.39
C GLU A 85 2.00 11.43 -18.02
N ASN A 86 1.74 11.79 -16.77
CA ASN A 86 0.42 12.25 -16.33
C ASN A 86 0.03 13.58 -16.97
N VAL A 87 0.98 14.51 -17.14
CA VAL A 87 0.76 15.78 -17.88
C VAL A 87 0.45 15.49 -19.34
N ARG A 88 1.21 14.59 -19.97
CA ARG A 88 0.99 14.19 -21.37
C ARG A 88 -0.38 13.52 -21.56
N ALA A 89 -0.80 12.69 -20.61
CA ALA A 89 -2.08 11.98 -20.63
C ALA A 89 -3.27 12.83 -20.14
N ASN A 90 -3.01 14.06 -19.66
CA ASN A 90 -3.98 14.93 -19.00
C ASN A 90 -4.82 14.19 -17.92
N SER A 91 -4.23 13.18 -17.28
CA SER A 91 -4.86 12.28 -16.32
C SER A 91 -3.80 11.48 -15.55
N VAL A 92 -4.17 10.90 -14.40
CA VAL A 92 -3.25 10.04 -13.62
C VAL A 92 -3.22 8.66 -14.26
N VAL A 93 -2.10 8.33 -14.91
CA VAL A 93 -1.87 7.04 -15.57
C VAL A 93 -0.71 6.27 -14.97
N GLN A 94 0.18 6.95 -14.23
CA GLN A 94 1.38 6.35 -13.67
C GLN A 94 1.67 6.83 -12.25
N GLY A 95 2.09 5.88 -11.40
CA GLY A 95 2.65 6.13 -10.08
C GLY A 95 4.10 6.62 -10.14
N GLY A 96 4.55 7.20 -9.03
CA GLY A 96 5.87 7.80 -8.85
C GLY A 96 6.97 6.86 -8.35
N SER A 97 6.68 5.56 -8.20
CA SER A 97 7.64 4.50 -7.88
C SER A 97 7.88 3.57 -9.08
#